data_AF-A0A949FUJ8-F1
#
_entry.id   AF-A0A949FUJ8-F1
#
_cell.length_a   1.000
_cell.length_b   1.000
_cell.length_c   1.000
_cell.angle_alpha   90.00
_cell.angle_beta   90.00
_cell.angle_gamma   90.00
#
_symmetry.space_group_name_H-M   'P 1'
#
loop_
_entity.id
_entity.type
_entity.pdbx_description
1 polymer ?
#
loop_
_entity_poly.entity_id
_entity_poly.type
_entity_poly.pdbx_seq_one_letter_code
_entity_poly.pdbx_strand_id
1 'polypeptide(L)' 'ESGYFPPVALRLIASGERAGELERMLDEAANQQQRELDRWMTTLTSVLGPLVILLVGAMVLFIVLAILLPIFDMNQMVK' A
#
# COMPACT_ATOMS: atom_id res chain seq x y z
N GLU A 1 -26.40 6.30 10.67
CA GLU A 1 -25.16 6.80 10.03
C GLU A 1 -24.76 5.82 8.94
N SER A 2 -24.86 6.20 7.66
CA SER A 2 -24.43 5.34 6.56
C SER A 2 -22.92 5.44 6.42
N GLY A 3 -22.17 4.63 7.16
CA GLY A 3 -20.69 4.62 7.21
C GLY A 3 -19.97 4.35 5.87
N TYR A 4 -20.72 4.31 4.76
CA TYR A 4 -20.22 4.18 3.39
C TYR A 4 -19.80 5.52 2.78
N PHE A 5 -20.33 6.65 3.28
CA PHE A 5 -19.99 7.97 2.75
C PHE A 5 -18.98 8.69 3.64
N PRO A 6 -17.83 9.13 3.10
CA PRO A 6 -16.87 9.91 3.86
C PRO A 6 -17.52 11.17 4.44
N PRO A 7 -17.12 11.59 5.66
CA PRO A 7 -17.61 12.83 6.26
C PRO A 7 -17.42 14.07 5.36
N VAL A 8 -16.37 14.06 4.54
CA VAL A 8 -16.08 15.11 3.55
C VAL A 8 -17.15 15.15 2.45
N ALA A 9 -17.54 14.00 1.90
CA ALA A 9 -18.59 13.91 0.89
C ALA A 9 -19.94 14.40 1.45
N LEU A 10 -20.28 14.02 2.68
CA LEU A 10 -21.51 14.47 3.36
C LEU A 10 -21.54 15.99 3.54
N ARG A 11 -20.40 16.62 3.88
CA ARG A 11 -20.29 18.08 4.01
C ARG A 11 -20.41 18.81 2.68
N LEU A 12 -19.80 18.26 1.62
CA LEU A 12 -19.90 18.82 0.27
C LEU A 12 -21.35 18.76 -0.25
N ILE A 13 -22.02 17.63 -0.08
CA ILE A 13 -23.44 17.46 -0.44
C ILE A 13 -24.31 18.45 0.34
N ALA A 14 -24.16 18.54 1.67
CA ALA A 14 -24.95 19.45 2.49
C ALA A 14 -24.67 20.94 2.20
N SER A 15 -23.48 21.27 1.70
CA SER A 15 -23.14 22.63 1.25
C SER A 15 -23.74 22.92 -0.13
N GLY A 16 -23.65 21.97 -1.06
CA GLY A 16 -24.17 22.08 -2.42
C GLY A 16 -25.69 22.18 -2.46
N GLU A 17 -26.38 21.43 -1.60
CA GLU A 17 -27.83 21.49 -1.49
C GLU A 17 -28.32 22.85 -0.96
N ARG A 18 -27.60 23.45 0.00
CA ARG A 18 -27.92 24.81 0.51
C ARG A 18 -27.63 25.92 -0.49
N ALA A 19 -26.62 25.73 -1.34
CA ALA A 19 -26.20 26.70 -2.35
C ALA A 19 -26.90 26.53 -3.70
N GLY A 20 -27.66 25.45 -3.89
CA GLY A 20 -28.24 25.09 -5.20
C GLY A 20 -27.21 24.57 -6.22
N GLU A 21 -26.01 24.19 -5.75
CA GLU A 21 -24.86 23.76 -6.58
C GLU A 21 -24.50 22.28 -6.34
N LEU A 22 -25.50 21.44 -6.07
CA LEU A 22 -25.30 20.03 -5.70
C LEU A 22 -24.47 19.26 -6.75
N GLU A 23 -24.75 19.46 -8.04
CA GLU A 23 -24.02 18.81 -9.14
C GLU A 23 -22.51 19.10 -9.07
N ARG A 24 -22.14 20.37 -8.92
CA ARG A 24 -20.75 20.82 -8.79
C ARG A 24 -20.06 20.23 -7.56
N MET A 25 -20.77 20.15 -6.44
CA MET A 25 -20.22 19.60 -5.19
C MET A 25 -20.05 18.08 -5.24
N LEU A 26 -20.91 17.36 -5.96
CA LEU A 26 -20.76 15.93 -6.18
C LEU A 26 -19.54 15.62 -7.06
N ASP A 27 -19.31 16.41 -8.10
CA ASP A 27 -18.09 16.31 -8.92
C ASP A 27 -16.82 16.59 -8.11
N GLU A 28 -16.84 17.59 -7.23
CA GLU A 28 -15.72 17.85 -6.32
C GLU A 28 -15.46 16.69 -5.35
N ALA A 29 -16.52 16.07 -4.82
CA ALA A 29 -16.43 14.90 -3.96
C ALA A 29 -15.84 13.69 -4.69
N ALA A 30 -16.29 13.42 -5.92
CA ALA A 30 -15.77 12.35 -6.77
C ALA A 30 -14.28 12.55 -7.08
N ASN A 31 -13.91 13.77 -7.47
CA ASN A 31 -12.52 14.13 -7.74
C ASN A 31 -11.63 13.99 -6.50
N GLN A 32 -12.15 14.33 -5.32
CA GLN A 32 -11.43 14.14 -4.07
C GLN A 32 -11.20 12.66 -3.77
N GLN A 33 -12.21 11.82 -4.00
CA GLN A 33 -12.11 10.38 -3.79
C GLN A 33 -11.11 9.75 -4.77
N GLN A 34 -11.13 10.17 -6.03
CA GLN A 34 -10.16 9.74 -7.05
C GLN A 34 -8.73 10.08 -6.64
N ARG A 35 -8.48 11.33 -6.22
CA ARG A 35 -7.15 11.74 -5.72
C ARG A 35 -6.70 10.96 -4.51
N GLU A 36 -7.63 10.53 -3.66
CA GLU A 36 -7.31 9.69 -2.51
C GLU A 36 -6.92 8.28 -2.96
N LEU A 37 -7.71 7.67 -3.86
CA LEU A 37 -7.40 6.37 -4.46
C LEU A 37 -6.04 6.38 -5.16
N ASP A 38 -5.73 7.41 -5.95
CA ASP A 38 -4.45 7.52 -6.64
C ASP A 38 -3.27 7.61 -5.65
N ARG A 39 -3.45 8.33 -4.53
CA ARG A 39 -2.45 8.39 -3.45
C ARG A 39 -2.24 7.03 -2.81
N TRP A 40 -3.31 6.29 -2.54
CA TRP A 40 -3.24 4.93 -2.03
C TRP A 40 -2.52 3.99 -3.00
N MET A 41 -2.88 4.01 -4.29
CA MET A 41 -2.21 3.20 -5.32
C MET A 41 -0.73 3.53 -5.44
N THR A 42 -0.39 4.82 -5.43
CA THR A 42 1.01 5.28 -5.47
C THR A 42 1.80 4.76 -4.27
N THR A 43 1.22 4.84 -3.08
CA THR A 43 1.85 4.37 -1.83
C THR A 43 2.01 2.86 -1.82
N LEU A 44 0.99 2.12 -2.27
CA LEU A 44 1.07 0.66 -2.39
C LEU A 44 2.19 0.26 -3.35
N THR A 45 2.25 0.90 -4.52
CA THR A 45 3.26 0.62 -5.54
C THR A 45 4.67 0.97 -5.06
N SER A 46 4.83 2.07 -4.32
CA SER A 46 6.14 2.49 -3.81
C SER A 46 6.70 1.55 -2.74
N VAL A 47 5.84 0.90 -1.95
CA VAL A 47 6.24 -0.08 -0.93
C VAL A 47 6.48 -1.48 -1.53
N LEU A 48 5.75 -1.83 -2.60
CA LEU A 48 5.93 -3.12 -3.28
C LEU A 48 7.34 -3.32 -3.82
N GLY A 49 7.98 -2.28 -4.39
CA GLY A 49 9.34 -2.36 -4.91
C GLY A 49 10.37 -2.82 -3.86
N PRO A 50 10.52 -2.10 -2.74
CA PRO A 50 11.39 -2.51 -1.63
C PRO A 50 11.09 -3.90 -1.07
N LEU A 51 9.82 -4.30 -0.98
CA LEU A 51 9.44 -5.64 -0.51
C LEU A 51 9.95 -6.75 -1.42
N VAL A 52 9.88 -6.56 -2.74
CA VAL A 52 10.41 -7.53 -3.71
C VAL A 52 11.92 -7.69 -3.54
N ILE A 53 12.66 -6.59 -3.35
CA ILE A 53 14.12 -6.62 -3.12
C ILE A 53 14.44 -7.38 -1.83
N LEU A 54 13.70 -7.11 -0.75
CA LEU A 54 13.85 -7.80 0.54
C LEU A 54 13.61 -9.31 0.41
N LEU A 55 12.57 -9.71 -0.32
CA LEU A 55 12.22 -11.11 -0.56
C LEU A 55 13.32 -11.83 -1.35
N VAL A 56 13.80 -11.24 -2.44
CA VAL A 56 14.90 -11.80 -3.24
C VAL A 56 16.18 -11.90 -2.41
N GLY A 57 16.52 -10.86 -1.65
CA GLY A 57 17.68 -10.86 -0.76
C GLY A 57 17.61 -11.95 0.30
N ALA A 58 16.45 -12.11 0.95
CA ALA A 58 16.22 -13.18 1.93
C ALA A 58 16.32 -14.57 1.30
N MET A 59 15.79 -14.76 0.09
CA MET A 59 15.90 -16.02 -0.65
C MET A 59 17.36 -16.38 -0.94
N VAL A 60 18.15 -15.41 -1.42
CA VAL A 60 19.58 -15.63 -1.68
C VAL A 60 20.33 -15.94 -0.39
N LEU A 61 20.08 -15.19 0.69
CA LEU A 61 20.70 -15.44 2.00
C LEU A 61 20.38 -16.86 2.50
N PHE A 62 19.12 -17.28 2.38
CA PHE A 62 18.69 -18.62 2.76
C PHE A 62 19.46 -19.70 2.00
N ILE A 63 19.61 -19.55 0.68
CA ILE A 63 20.37 -20.49 -0.16
C ILE A 63 21.85 -20.53 0.27
N VAL A 64 22.46 -19.36 0.53
CA VAL A 64 23.86 -19.28 0.98
C VAL A 64 24.05 -20.01 2.31
N LEU A 65 23.16 -19.79 3.29
CA LEU A 65 23.22 -20.46 4.59
C LEU A 65 23.02 -21.98 4.44
N ALA A 66 22.08 -22.41 3.60
CA ALA A 66 21.83 -23.83 3.35
C ALA A 66 23.06 -24.57 2.79
N ILE A 67 23.91 -23.87 2.04
CA ILE A 67 25.16 -24.43 1.50
C ILE A 67 26.32 -24.32 2.50
N LEU A 68 26.44 -23.20 3.22
CA LEU A 68 27.57 -22.97 4.13
C LEU A 68 27.52 -23.82 5.39
N LEU A 69 26.33 -24.05 5.97
CA LEU A 69 26.17 -24.86 7.18
C LEU A 69 26.77 -26.27 7.06
N PRO A 70 26.42 -27.09 6.05
CA PRO A 70 26.99 -28.44 5.92
C PRO A 70 28.51 -28.41 5.66
N ILE A 71 29.04 -27.37 5.00
CA ILE A 71 30.48 -27.20 4.82
C ILE A 71 31.18 -27.00 6.17
N PHE A 72 30.59 -26.20 7.06
CA PHE A 72 31.12 -26.01 8.41
C PHE A 72 31.07 -27.30 9.23
N ASP A 73 29.97 -28.07 9.14
CA ASP A 73 29.84 -29.35 9.84
C ASP A 73 30.87 -30.36 9.33
N MET A 74 31.06 -30.47 8.01
CA MET A 74 32.08 -31.34 7.41
C MET A 74 33.50 -30.97 7.87
N ASN A 75 33.82 -29.67 7.95
CA ASN A 75 35.15 -29.22 8.40
C ASN A 75 35.41 -29.51 9.89
N GLN A 76 34.36 -29.54 10.72
CA GLN A 76 34.48 -29.92 12.13
C GLN A 76 34.66 -31.42 12.31
N MET A 77 34.05 -32.25 11.45
CA MET A 77 34.22 -33.72 11.49
C MET A 77 35.62 -34.19 11.06
N VAL A 78 36.34 -33.37 10.29
CA VAL A 78 37.69 -33.69 9.76
C VAL A 78 38.81 -33.33 10.75
N LYS A 79 38.53 -32.50 11.77
CA LYS A 79 39.44 -32.23 12.89
C LYS A 79 39.26 -33.24 14.01
#